data_AF-A0A7S1MYU4-F1
#
_entry.id   AF-A0A7S1MYU4-F1
#
_cell.length_a   1.000
_cell.length_b   1.000
_cell.length_c   1.000
_cell.angle_alpha   90.00
_cell.angle_beta   90.00
_cell.angle_gamma   90.00
#
_symmetry.space_group_name_H-M   'P 1'
#
loop_
_entity.id
_entity.type
_entity.pdbx_description
1 polymer ?
#
loop_
_entity_poly.entity_id
_entity_poly.type
_entity_poly.pdbx_seq_one_letter_code
_entity_poly.pdbx_strand_id
1 'polypeptide(L)'
;EDKVDRTPSKKITYTDDFDITTAERAVKIQYDPKKGEWARSLINVAVKEAFAAGAMRTAHHMKDLTRTGDESRYVLKLSKDANEDTQIYFDDVAMQMDAKMYADLYNRRKPPKKVDFLAAHVLQLVEREGEPICGVESYIEGEYKKFNNNWDWSDDQRNTPQAFSHFTWEASGHKILICDIQGVGDLWTDPQIHTIDGNGYGKGNMGKEGIDKFLKAHKCNAICKWLKLPSTGQLKQSTGADTVVRPGDGHTTLAGTAGAKIVAARAELAGQQEALAQQQAALEDEKRKLAAMAEERDLQKAKQEMEAVQREREKLKREKEELARMMSEFDAQRSNQGDKGSDVDALVAMGFDKTKAQRAVEQTQNLEAAVALCIEQSTPPAKVLPAIP
;
A
#
# COMPACT_ATOMS: atom_id res chain seq x y z
N GLU A 1 -6.57 17.10 28.20
CA GLU A 1 -7.33 15.88 28.57
C GLU A 1 -7.99 15.34 27.31
N ASP A 2 -7.22 14.68 26.45
CA ASP A 2 -7.81 14.05 25.26
C ASP A 2 -8.35 12.68 25.65
N LYS A 3 -9.66 12.54 25.49
CA LYS A 3 -10.42 11.35 25.82
C LYS A 3 -9.84 10.18 25.02
N VAL A 4 -9.36 9.17 25.74
CA VAL A 4 -9.05 7.84 25.21
C VAL A 4 -10.26 7.37 24.42
N ASP A 5 -10.18 7.40 23.09
CA ASP A 5 -11.21 6.90 22.19
C ASP A 5 -11.26 5.38 22.32
N ARG A 6 -12.00 4.92 23.33
CA ARG A 6 -12.39 3.51 23.49
C ARG A 6 -13.61 3.28 22.61
N THR A 7 -13.42 3.36 21.29
CA THR A 7 -14.47 3.00 20.34
C THR A 7 -14.74 1.50 20.49
N PRO A 8 -15.99 1.08 20.75
CA PRO A 8 -16.31 -0.35 20.87
C PRO A 8 -16.02 -1.06 19.54
N SER A 9 -15.44 -2.25 19.66
CA SER A 9 -15.17 -3.16 18.55
C SER A 9 -16.40 -3.33 17.66
N LYS A 10 -16.37 -2.78 16.44
CA LYS A 10 -17.45 -2.93 15.46
C LYS A 10 -17.05 -4.00 14.44
N LYS A 11 -17.90 -5.03 14.31
CA LYS A 11 -17.81 -5.98 13.19
C LYS A 11 -18.33 -5.29 11.94
N ILE A 12 -17.43 -4.87 11.06
CA ILE A 12 -17.77 -4.26 9.77
C ILE A 12 -17.99 -5.40 8.78
N THR A 13 -19.18 -5.49 8.18
CA THR A 13 -19.51 -6.53 7.17
C THR A 13 -19.47 -5.90 5.79
N TYR A 14 -18.67 -6.46 4.87
CA TYR A 14 -18.66 -6.03 3.47
C TYR A 14 -19.92 -6.52 2.75
N THR A 15 -20.50 -5.67 1.91
CA THR A 15 -21.70 -5.97 1.15
C THR A 15 -21.36 -6.05 -0.33
N ASP A 16 -21.50 -7.23 -0.95
CA ASP A 16 -21.05 -7.50 -2.33
C ASP A 16 -22.11 -7.17 -3.41
N ASP A 17 -23.25 -6.62 -3.00
CA ASP A 17 -24.34 -6.11 -3.83
C ASP A 17 -24.00 -4.72 -4.41
N PHE A 18 -23.04 -4.68 -5.34
CA PHE A 18 -22.76 -3.46 -6.11
C PHE A 18 -23.68 -3.35 -7.32
N ASP A 19 -24.24 -2.17 -7.55
CA ASP A 19 -24.92 -1.85 -8.79
C ASP A 19 -23.87 -1.63 -9.88
N ILE A 20 -23.73 -2.59 -10.80
CA ILE A 20 -22.74 -2.49 -11.88
C ILE A 20 -23.03 -1.34 -12.85
N THR A 21 -24.23 -0.77 -12.84
CA THR A 21 -24.56 0.40 -13.67
C THR A 21 -23.91 1.68 -13.13
N THR A 22 -23.46 1.67 -11.87
CA THR A 22 -22.66 2.77 -11.29
C THR A 22 -21.16 2.56 -11.47
N ALA A 23 -20.74 1.63 -12.34
CA ALA A 23 -19.34 1.42 -12.64
C ALA A 23 -18.75 2.66 -13.32
N GLU A 24 -17.58 3.08 -12.87
CA GLU A 24 -16.87 4.23 -13.41
C GLU A 24 -15.39 3.91 -13.64
N ARG A 25 -14.77 4.59 -14.61
CA ARG A 25 -13.33 4.48 -14.85
C ARG A 25 -12.54 5.29 -13.83
N ALA A 26 -11.41 4.72 -13.41
CA ALA A 26 -10.50 5.37 -12.48
C ALA A 26 -9.03 5.07 -12.81
N VAL A 27 -8.15 6.03 -12.53
CA VAL A 27 -6.71 5.83 -12.62
C VAL A 27 -6.20 5.37 -11.26
N LYS A 28 -5.71 4.14 -11.21
CA LYS A 28 -5.04 3.55 -10.06
C LYS A 28 -3.56 3.93 -10.08
N ILE A 29 -3.09 4.53 -9.00
CA ILE A 29 -1.73 5.03 -8.85
C ILE A 29 -1.07 4.32 -7.65
N GLN A 30 -0.10 3.45 -7.93
CA GLN A 30 0.51 2.56 -6.94
C GLN A 30 1.96 2.95 -6.67
N TYR A 31 2.37 2.94 -5.40
CA TYR A 31 3.73 3.22 -4.99
C TYR A 31 4.56 1.94 -4.81
N ASP A 32 5.78 1.92 -5.36
CA ASP A 32 6.79 0.91 -5.08
C ASP A 32 7.81 1.48 -4.07
N PRO A 33 7.76 1.08 -2.78
CA PRO A 33 8.65 1.62 -1.74
C PRO A 33 10.12 1.21 -1.93
N LYS A 34 10.41 0.20 -2.76
CA LYS A 34 11.81 -0.20 -3.03
C LYS A 34 12.46 0.69 -4.07
N LYS A 35 11.68 1.15 -5.04
CA LYS A 35 12.14 2.03 -6.13
C LYS A 35 11.92 3.50 -5.84
N GLY A 36 10.98 3.82 -4.94
CA GLY A 36 10.52 5.19 -4.73
C GLY A 36 9.70 5.73 -5.91
N GLU A 37 9.08 4.86 -6.69
CA GLU A 37 8.41 5.20 -7.95
C GLU A 37 6.90 4.95 -7.87
N TRP A 38 6.15 5.72 -8.67
CA TRP A 38 4.71 5.55 -8.82
C TRP A 38 4.37 4.97 -10.19
N ALA A 39 3.55 3.93 -10.21
CA ALA A 39 3.01 3.33 -11.42
C ALA A 39 1.53 3.67 -11.58
N ARG A 40 1.08 3.88 -12.82
CA ARG A 40 -0.32 4.20 -13.13
C ARG A 40 -0.94 3.10 -13.99
N SER A 41 -2.19 2.78 -13.72
CA SER A 41 -3.01 1.85 -14.50
C SER A 41 -4.47 2.31 -14.53
N LEU A 42 -5.20 1.95 -15.58
CA LEU A 42 -6.63 2.25 -15.69
C LEU A 42 -7.43 1.05 -15.19
N ILE A 43 -8.40 1.28 -14.31
CA ILE A 43 -9.31 0.26 -13.79
C ILE A 43 -10.76 0.73 -13.87
N ASN A 44 -11.69 -0.22 -13.76
CA ASN A 44 -13.11 0.06 -13.57
C ASN A 44 -13.47 -0.25 -12.12
N VAL A 45 -14.16 0.66 -11.46
CA VAL A 45 -14.55 0.52 -10.05
C VAL A 45 -16.05 0.77 -9.86
N ALA A 46 -16.60 0.23 -8.79
CA ALA A 46 -17.90 0.65 -8.26
C ALA A 46 -17.71 1.07 -6.80
N VAL A 47 -18.28 2.21 -6.40
CA VAL A 47 -18.10 2.81 -5.07
C VAL A 47 -19.47 3.00 -4.41
N LYS A 48 -19.62 2.60 -3.15
CA LYS A 48 -20.83 2.77 -2.35
C LYS A 48 -20.75 4.01 -1.45
N GLU A 49 -21.88 4.33 -0.84
CA GLU A 49 -21.97 5.29 0.26
C GLU A 49 -21.06 4.93 1.45
N ALA A 50 -20.76 5.93 2.28
CA ALA A 50 -19.89 5.75 3.43
C ALA A 50 -20.51 4.77 4.44
N PHE A 51 -19.73 3.76 4.86
CA PHE A 51 -20.14 2.82 5.92
C PHE A 51 -19.53 3.16 7.28
N ALA A 52 -18.44 3.95 7.30
CA ALA A 52 -17.77 4.39 8.51
C ALA A 52 -17.13 5.77 8.33
N ALA A 53 -16.81 6.43 9.44
CA ALA A 53 -16.10 7.70 9.46
C ALA A 53 -15.16 7.76 10.66
N GLY A 54 -13.90 8.10 10.42
CA GLY A 54 -12.90 8.37 11.47
C GLY A 54 -12.85 9.86 11.82
N ALA A 55 -11.75 10.31 12.45
CA ALA A 55 -11.57 11.73 12.75
C ALA A 55 -11.54 12.60 11.48
N MET A 56 -10.71 12.21 10.50
CA MET A 56 -10.40 13.05 9.33
C MET A 56 -11.02 12.54 8.02
N ARG A 57 -11.44 11.27 7.96
CA ARG A 57 -11.83 10.62 6.70
C ARG A 57 -13.14 9.85 6.82
N THR A 58 -13.88 9.72 5.72
CA THR A 58 -14.96 8.73 5.56
C THR A 58 -14.43 7.49 4.85
N ALA A 59 -15.05 6.33 5.11
CA ALA A 59 -14.70 5.06 4.49
C ALA A 59 -15.91 4.48 3.74
N HIS A 60 -15.67 4.08 2.50
CA HIS A 60 -16.66 3.64 1.52
C HIS A 60 -16.28 2.25 1.04
N HIS A 61 -17.28 1.37 0.85
CA HIS A 61 -17.01 0.10 0.18
C HIS A 61 -16.76 0.37 -1.31
N MET A 62 -15.70 -0.23 -1.84
CA MET A 62 -15.33 -0.15 -3.24
C MET A 62 -15.11 -1.56 -3.79
N LYS A 63 -15.46 -1.77 -5.05
CA LYS A 63 -15.13 -2.98 -5.80
C LYS A 63 -14.29 -2.63 -7.01
N ASP A 64 -13.15 -3.31 -7.16
CA ASP A 64 -12.35 -3.27 -8.39
C ASP A 64 -12.90 -4.33 -9.36
N LEU A 65 -13.54 -3.86 -10.43
CA LEU A 65 -14.22 -4.70 -11.41
C LEU A 65 -13.26 -5.39 -12.38
N THR A 66 -11.96 -5.07 -12.31
CA THR A 66 -10.91 -5.78 -13.08
C THR A 66 -10.43 -7.05 -12.38
N ARG A 67 -10.86 -7.26 -11.13
CA ARG A 67 -10.48 -8.42 -10.29
C ARG A 67 -11.71 -9.26 -9.95
N THR A 68 -11.46 -10.46 -9.44
CA THR A 68 -12.52 -11.40 -9.03
C THR A 68 -12.33 -11.86 -7.59
N GLY A 69 -13.40 -12.36 -6.98
CA GLY A 69 -13.38 -12.86 -5.60
C GLY A 69 -13.01 -11.80 -4.56
N ASP A 70 -12.42 -12.24 -3.45
CA ASP A 70 -12.08 -11.38 -2.32
C ASP A 70 -11.02 -10.31 -2.69
N GLU A 71 -10.19 -10.57 -3.71
CA GLU A 71 -9.22 -9.59 -4.22
C GLU A 71 -9.86 -8.38 -4.92
N SER A 72 -11.16 -8.44 -5.23
CA SER A 72 -11.88 -7.30 -5.79
C SER A 72 -12.42 -6.34 -4.73
N ARG A 73 -12.30 -6.68 -3.43
CA ARG A 73 -12.93 -5.91 -2.33
C ARG A 73 -11.96 -4.90 -1.74
N TYR A 74 -12.37 -3.64 -1.77
CA TYR A 74 -11.58 -2.52 -1.30
C TYR A 74 -12.38 -1.59 -0.38
N VAL A 75 -11.65 -0.76 0.36
CA VAL A 75 -12.16 0.38 1.11
C VAL A 75 -11.55 1.64 0.51
N LEU A 76 -12.41 2.55 0.07
CA LEU A 76 -12.04 3.87 -0.42
C LEU A 76 -12.19 4.88 0.73
N LYS A 77 -11.19 5.74 0.91
CA LYS A 77 -11.12 6.75 1.96
C LYS A 77 -11.07 8.15 1.36
N LEU A 78 -11.97 9.00 1.83
CA LEU A 78 -12.05 10.41 1.42
C LEU A 78 -11.85 11.31 2.63
N SER A 79 -11.11 12.40 2.44
CA SER A 79 -11.03 13.48 3.43
C SER A 79 -12.41 14.08 3.66
N LYS A 80 -12.69 14.43 4.92
CA LYS A 80 -13.87 15.20 5.29
C LYS A 80 -13.71 16.69 4.99
N ASP A 81 -12.49 17.17 4.85
CA ASP A 81 -12.19 18.54 4.43
C ASP A 81 -12.09 18.61 2.90
N ALA A 82 -13.03 19.34 2.29
CA ALA A 82 -13.09 19.55 0.85
C ALA A 82 -11.90 20.37 0.31
N ASN A 83 -11.17 21.08 1.18
CA ASN A 83 -9.99 21.87 0.83
C ASN A 83 -8.68 21.17 1.18
N GLU A 84 -8.71 19.91 1.62
CA GLU A 84 -7.50 19.17 1.94
C GLU A 84 -6.62 19.02 0.70
N ASP A 85 -5.32 19.25 0.85
CA ASP A 85 -4.36 19.07 -0.23
C ASP A 85 -4.34 17.61 -0.67
N THR A 86 -4.58 17.37 -1.96
CA THR A 86 -4.55 16.03 -2.57
C THR A 86 -3.23 15.29 -2.37
N GLN A 87 -2.13 16.00 -2.14
CA GLN A 87 -0.82 15.40 -1.84
C GLN A 87 -0.88 14.49 -0.61
N ILE A 88 -1.79 14.74 0.35
CA ILE A 88 -1.93 13.92 1.55
C ILE A 88 -2.22 12.45 1.22
N TYR A 89 -2.97 12.16 0.16
CA TYR A 89 -3.27 10.78 -0.22
C TYR A 89 -2.04 10.04 -0.72
N PHE A 90 -1.15 10.74 -1.42
CA PHE A 90 0.11 10.19 -1.88
C PHE A 90 1.04 9.94 -0.70
N ASP A 91 1.13 10.89 0.24
CA ASP A 91 1.96 10.77 1.44
C ASP A 91 1.46 9.63 2.35
N ASP A 92 0.15 9.51 2.56
CA ASP A 92 -0.49 8.43 3.33
C ASP A 92 -0.21 7.06 2.70
N VAL A 93 -0.37 6.93 1.38
CA VAL A 93 -0.12 5.68 0.65
C VAL A 93 1.36 5.32 0.72
N ALA A 94 2.27 6.27 0.49
CA ALA A 94 3.71 6.03 0.60
C ALA A 94 4.08 5.56 2.02
N MET A 95 3.55 6.22 3.05
CA MET A 95 3.73 5.86 4.44
C MET A 95 3.30 4.41 4.75
N GLN A 96 2.11 4.02 4.30
CA GLN A 96 1.59 2.67 4.53
C GLN A 96 2.42 1.61 3.79
N MET A 97 2.89 1.91 2.58
CA MET A 97 3.74 1.01 1.81
C MET A 97 5.16 0.89 2.39
N ASP A 98 5.71 1.96 2.97
CA ASP A 98 6.95 1.92 3.73
C ASP A 98 6.80 1.05 4.99
N ALA A 99 5.70 1.21 5.72
CA ALA A 99 5.39 0.35 6.87
C ALA A 99 5.25 -1.12 6.47
N LYS A 100 4.65 -1.41 5.32
CA LYS A 100 4.60 -2.75 4.73
C LYS A 100 5.99 -3.30 4.44
N MET A 101 6.91 -2.49 3.89
CA MET A 101 8.30 -2.90 3.69
C MET A 101 9.00 -3.23 5.02
N TYR A 102 8.75 -2.45 6.08
CA TYR A 102 9.28 -2.76 7.42
C TYR A 102 8.67 -4.03 8.03
N ALA A 103 7.40 -4.34 7.76
CA ALA A 103 6.80 -5.63 8.11
C ALA A 103 7.53 -6.81 7.46
N ASP A 104 7.92 -6.69 6.18
CA ASP A 104 8.76 -7.69 5.52
C ASP A 104 10.12 -7.86 6.20
N LEU A 105 10.77 -6.75 6.57
CA LEU A 105 12.04 -6.78 7.30
C LEU A 105 11.91 -7.44 8.68
N TYR A 106 10.82 -7.14 9.39
CA TYR A 106 10.48 -7.76 10.66
C TYR A 106 10.28 -9.27 10.50
N ASN A 107 9.50 -9.68 9.50
CA ASN A 107 9.21 -11.09 9.22
C ASN A 107 10.48 -11.90 8.87
N ARG A 108 11.48 -11.29 8.23
CA ARG A 108 12.79 -11.92 7.95
C ARG A 108 13.54 -12.30 9.22
N ARG A 109 13.28 -11.62 10.35
CA ARG A 109 13.85 -11.99 11.66
C ARG A 109 13.18 -13.21 12.30
N LYS A 110 12.24 -13.86 11.60
CA LYS A 110 11.51 -15.06 12.05
C LYS A 110 10.90 -14.87 13.46
N PRO A 111 10.07 -13.84 13.65
CA PRO A 111 9.34 -13.62 14.90
C PRO A 111 8.35 -14.76 15.15
N PRO A 112 7.87 -14.96 16.39
CA PRO A 112 6.84 -15.97 16.70
C PRO A 112 5.53 -15.77 15.93
N LYS A 113 5.21 -14.51 15.58
CA LYS A 113 4.08 -14.15 14.71
C LYS A 113 4.56 -13.23 13.61
N LYS A 114 4.21 -13.54 12.37
CA LYS A 114 4.39 -12.64 11.24
C LYS A 114 3.33 -11.55 11.28
N VAL A 115 3.65 -10.41 10.69
CA VAL A 115 2.78 -9.24 10.58
C VAL A 115 2.75 -8.76 9.14
N ASP A 116 1.72 -8.02 8.75
CA ASP A 116 1.69 -7.38 7.45
C ASP A 116 0.87 -6.08 7.51
N PHE A 117 1.11 -5.18 6.56
CA PHE A 117 0.24 -4.04 6.30
C PHE A 117 -0.52 -4.23 4.99
N LEU A 118 -1.75 -3.74 4.94
CA LEU A 118 -2.54 -3.72 3.72
C LEU A 118 -1.85 -2.93 2.62
N ALA A 119 -1.90 -3.48 1.41
CA ALA A 119 -1.52 -2.72 0.23
C ALA A 119 -2.50 -1.55 0.06
N ALA A 120 -1.94 -0.36 -0.14
CA ALA A 120 -2.69 0.86 -0.42
C ALA A 120 -2.28 1.43 -1.78
N HIS A 121 -3.17 2.24 -2.35
CA HIS A 121 -2.93 2.97 -3.58
C HIS A 121 -3.78 4.23 -3.61
N VAL A 122 -3.36 5.19 -4.43
CA VAL A 122 -4.17 6.36 -4.74
C VAL A 122 -5.09 6.02 -5.92
N LEU A 123 -6.29 6.56 -5.90
CA LEU A 123 -7.27 6.41 -6.97
C LEU A 123 -7.78 7.80 -7.40
N GLN A 124 -7.75 8.07 -8.70
CA GLN A 124 -8.33 9.26 -9.31
C GLN A 124 -9.60 8.86 -10.07
N LEU A 125 -10.75 9.40 -9.66
CA LEU A 125 -12.06 9.11 -10.26
C LEU A 125 -12.31 10.04 -11.45
N VAL A 126 -11.82 9.64 -12.63
CA VAL A 126 -11.71 10.51 -13.81
C VAL A 126 -13.04 10.87 -14.47
N GLU A 127 -14.13 10.22 -14.08
CA GLU A 127 -15.48 10.47 -14.64
C GLU A 127 -16.32 11.41 -13.77
N ARG A 128 -15.83 11.78 -12.58
CA ARG A 128 -16.50 12.71 -11.67
C ARG A 128 -15.99 14.13 -11.88
N GLU A 129 -16.85 15.11 -11.64
CA GLU A 129 -16.47 16.52 -11.68
C GLU A 129 -15.31 16.80 -10.71
N GLY A 130 -14.28 17.50 -11.18
CA GLY A 130 -13.07 17.79 -10.41
C GLY A 130 -12.09 16.62 -10.28
N GLU A 131 -12.37 15.47 -10.90
CA GLU A 131 -11.51 14.27 -10.93
C GLU A 131 -10.91 13.92 -9.55
N PRO A 132 -11.76 13.71 -8.52
CA PRO A 132 -11.32 13.64 -7.13
C PRO A 132 -10.33 12.50 -6.91
N ILE A 133 -9.34 12.79 -6.06
CA ILE A 133 -8.31 11.86 -5.62
C ILE A 133 -8.68 11.30 -4.25
N CYS A 134 -8.48 10.00 -4.06
CA CYS A 134 -8.77 9.31 -2.82
C CYS A 134 -7.74 8.22 -2.51
N GLY A 135 -7.65 7.83 -1.24
CA GLY A 135 -6.84 6.71 -0.79
C GLY A 135 -7.65 5.42 -0.81
N VAL A 136 -7.06 4.32 -1.25
CA VAL A 136 -7.73 3.03 -1.34
C VAL A 136 -6.86 1.93 -0.77
N GLU A 137 -7.46 1.02 -0.02
CA GLU A 137 -6.81 -0.18 0.51
C GLU A 137 -7.72 -1.41 0.41
N SER A 138 -7.13 -2.60 0.50
CA SER A 138 -7.93 -3.83 0.45
C SER A 138 -8.88 -3.90 1.64
N TYR A 139 -10.07 -4.48 1.47
CA TYR A 139 -10.95 -4.72 2.61
C TYR A 139 -10.43 -5.85 3.49
N ILE A 140 -10.56 -5.71 4.81
CA ILE A 140 -10.28 -6.77 5.79
C ILE A 140 -11.51 -7.10 6.61
N GLU A 141 -11.84 -8.38 6.68
CA GLU A 141 -12.92 -8.87 7.53
C GLU A 141 -12.38 -9.19 8.93
N GLY A 142 -13.06 -8.68 9.96
CA GLY A 142 -12.81 -9.07 11.34
C GLY A 142 -13.01 -7.93 12.34
N GLU A 143 -12.55 -8.18 13.56
CA GLU A 143 -12.61 -7.21 14.66
C GLU A 143 -11.44 -6.22 14.54
N TYR A 144 -11.77 -4.97 14.18
CA TYR A 144 -10.78 -3.91 14.10
C TYR A 144 -10.35 -3.47 15.50
N LYS A 145 -9.04 -3.42 15.74
CA LYS A 145 -8.46 -2.98 17.02
C LYS A 145 -7.23 -2.11 16.82
N LYS A 146 -7.12 -1.06 17.63
CA LYS A 146 -5.93 -0.21 17.76
C LYS A 146 -5.05 -0.72 18.89
N PHE A 147 -3.75 -0.85 18.66
CA PHE A 147 -2.78 -1.45 19.58
C PHE A 147 -1.80 -0.44 20.17
N ASN A 148 -1.52 0.65 19.48
CA ASN A 148 -0.92 1.85 20.05
C ASN A 148 -1.38 3.06 19.25
N ASN A 149 -1.08 4.26 19.74
CA ASN A 149 -1.30 5.49 18.99
C ASN A 149 0.02 6.14 18.55
N ASN A 150 -0.06 7.28 17.87
CA ASN A 150 1.09 8.07 17.46
C ASN A 150 1.64 9.02 18.54
N TRP A 151 1.25 8.87 19.81
CA TRP A 151 1.65 9.76 20.90
C TRP A 151 2.16 9.00 22.12
N ASP A 152 1.29 8.54 23.02
CA ASP A 152 1.66 8.02 24.33
C ASP A 152 0.81 6.84 24.84
N TRP A 153 -0.10 6.30 24.02
CA TRP A 153 -0.97 5.20 24.40
C TRP A 153 -0.57 3.88 23.73
N SER A 154 -0.55 2.80 24.52
CA SER A 154 -0.38 1.43 24.05
C SER A 154 -1.36 0.47 24.74
N ASP A 155 -1.83 -0.51 23.98
CA ASP A 155 -2.42 -1.73 24.50
C ASP A 155 -1.31 -2.77 24.72
N ASP A 156 -0.93 -2.95 25.98
CA ASP A 156 0.12 -3.87 26.39
C ASP A 156 -0.37 -5.33 26.50
N GLN A 157 -1.63 -5.64 26.15
CA GLN A 157 -2.13 -7.02 26.11
C GLN A 157 -1.45 -7.87 25.03
N ARG A 158 -0.90 -7.24 23.98
CA ARG A 158 -0.22 -7.93 22.88
C ARG A 158 1.22 -7.47 22.76
N ASN A 159 2.13 -8.44 22.71
CA ASN A 159 3.56 -8.19 22.54
C ASN A 159 3.93 -7.72 21.13
N THR A 160 3.29 -8.27 20.09
CA THR A 160 3.71 -8.11 18.68
C THR A 160 3.68 -6.65 18.21
N PRO A 161 2.59 -5.86 18.41
CA PRO A 161 2.54 -4.47 17.94
C PRO A 161 3.64 -3.60 18.55
N GLN A 162 3.86 -3.69 19.86
CA GLN A 162 4.88 -2.87 20.53
C GLN A 162 6.30 -3.29 20.14
N ALA A 163 6.52 -4.60 19.98
CA ALA A 163 7.81 -5.11 19.53
C ALA A 163 8.11 -4.75 18.08
N PHE A 164 7.08 -4.67 17.22
CA PHE A 164 7.23 -4.19 15.85
C PHE A 164 7.65 -2.72 15.82
N SER A 165 6.94 -1.83 16.53
CA SER A 165 7.31 -0.41 16.63
C SER A 165 8.75 -0.22 17.13
N HIS A 166 9.15 -0.93 18.20
CA HIS A 166 10.55 -0.93 18.67
C HIS A 166 11.53 -1.48 17.62
N PHE A 167 11.18 -2.57 16.93
CA PHE A 167 12.00 -3.10 15.85
C PHE A 167 12.26 -2.06 14.75
N THR A 168 11.27 -1.27 14.34
CA THR A 168 11.44 -0.27 13.27
C THR A 168 12.43 0.83 13.64
N TRP A 169 12.43 1.25 14.92
CA TRP A 169 13.42 2.17 15.45
C TRP A 169 14.85 1.64 15.33
N GLU A 170 15.07 0.41 15.77
CA GLU A 170 16.40 -0.22 15.73
C GLU A 170 16.83 -0.56 14.29
N ALA A 171 15.90 -1.09 13.48
CA ALA A 171 16.19 -1.52 12.12
C ALA A 171 16.47 -0.35 11.17
N SER A 172 15.89 0.82 11.43
CA SER A 172 16.14 2.05 10.65
C SER A 172 17.46 2.74 11.02
N GLY A 173 18.17 2.25 12.04
CA GLY A 173 19.34 2.94 12.59
C GLY A 173 18.94 4.25 13.27
N HIS A 174 17.85 4.24 14.03
CA HIS A 174 17.37 5.39 14.83
C HIS A 174 16.92 6.58 13.98
N LYS A 175 16.37 6.31 12.78
CA LYS A 175 15.90 7.34 11.86
C LYS A 175 14.38 7.50 11.86
N ILE A 176 13.66 6.37 11.97
CA ILE A 176 12.20 6.36 11.94
C ILE A 176 11.63 5.44 13.01
N LEU A 177 10.39 5.71 13.42
CA LEU A 177 9.60 4.85 14.29
C LEU A 177 8.18 4.72 13.73
N ILE A 178 7.74 3.48 13.52
CA ILE A 178 6.38 3.20 13.03
C ILE A 178 5.47 2.90 14.22
N CYS A 179 4.38 3.65 14.32
CA CYS A 179 3.38 3.61 15.39
C CYS A 179 1.96 3.67 14.78
N ASP A 180 0.95 3.97 15.60
CA ASP A 180 -0.46 3.89 15.22
C ASP A 180 -0.84 2.49 14.67
N ILE A 181 -0.29 1.43 15.30
CA ILE A 181 -0.49 0.06 14.86
C ILE A 181 -1.94 -0.34 15.14
N GLN A 182 -2.69 -0.62 14.07
CA GLN A 182 -4.11 -0.94 14.13
C GLN A 182 -4.55 -1.83 12.96
N GLY A 183 -5.61 -2.62 13.16
CA GLY A 183 -6.16 -3.50 12.13
C GLY A 183 -6.84 -4.74 12.70
N VAL A 184 -6.84 -5.84 11.93
CA VAL A 184 -7.45 -7.12 12.32
C VAL A 184 -6.36 -8.16 12.56
N GLY A 185 -6.25 -8.65 13.80
CA GLY A 185 -5.21 -9.62 14.15
C GLY A 185 -3.80 -9.04 13.95
N ASP A 186 -3.00 -9.65 13.06
CA ASP A 186 -1.64 -9.21 12.72
C ASP A 186 -1.55 -8.63 11.28
N LEU A 187 -2.71 -8.30 10.68
CA LEU A 187 -2.83 -7.57 9.43
C LEU A 187 -3.31 -6.14 9.73
N TRP A 188 -2.48 -5.17 9.41
CA TRP A 188 -2.61 -3.78 9.88
C TRP A 188 -2.83 -2.78 8.73
N THR A 189 -3.24 -1.57 9.07
CA THR A 189 -3.56 -0.46 8.16
C THR A 189 -3.39 0.88 8.87
N ASP A 190 -3.32 1.97 8.11
CA ASP A 190 -3.24 3.35 8.60
C ASP A 190 -2.16 3.53 9.68
N PRO A 191 -0.90 3.13 9.44
CA PRO A 191 0.17 3.42 10.39
C PRO A 191 0.48 4.92 10.42
N GLN A 192 1.23 5.33 11.43
CA GLN A 192 1.95 6.62 11.43
C GLN A 192 3.45 6.38 11.53
N ILE A 193 4.24 7.18 10.80
CA ILE A 193 5.70 7.18 10.91
C ILE A 193 6.16 8.50 11.53
N HIS A 194 6.99 8.39 12.57
CA HIS A 194 7.76 9.50 13.10
C HIS A 194 9.17 9.44 12.54
N THR A 195 9.72 10.59 12.15
CA THR A 195 11.12 10.72 11.71
C THR A 195 11.92 11.53 12.72
N ILE A 196 13.22 11.25 12.84
CA ILE A 196 14.06 11.98 13.79
C ILE A 196 14.15 13.50 13.49
N ASP A 197 14.00 13.87 12.22
CA ASP A 197 14.04 15.26 11.74
C ASP A 197 12.67 15.93 11.66
N GLY A 198 11.58 15.18 11.89
CA GLY A 198 10.20 15.67 11.83
C GLY A 198 9.66 15.96 10.42
N ASN A 199 10.39 15.60 9.36
CA ASN A 199 9.98 15.84 7.98
C ASN A 199 9.24 14.64 7.36
N GLY A 200 8.29 14.93 6.46
CA GLY A 200 7.54 13.92 5.71
C GLY A 200 6.48 13.18 6.55
N TYR A 201 5.81 12.20 5.93
CA TYR A 201 4.82 11.32 6.57
C TYR A 201 3.62 12.03 7.21
N GLY A 202 3.23 13.18 6.65
CA GLY A 202 1.99 13.88 6.97
C GLY A 202 1.95 14.54 8.35
N LYS A 203 0.80 15.16 8.65
CA LYS A 203 0.56 15.97 9.86
C LYS A 203 0.65 15.18 11.17
N GLY A 204 0.58 13.85 11.10
CA GLY A 204 0.70 12.96 12.26
C GLY A 204 2.14 12.62 12.65
N ASN A 205 3.14 13.04 11.87
CA ASN A 205 4.56 12.91 12.22
C ASN A 205 4.90 13.91 13.33
N MET A 206 5.11 13.40 14.53
CA MET A 206 5.44 14.18 15.73
C MET A 206 6.94 14.25 15.99
N GLY A 207 7.74 13.87 14.99
CA GLY A 207 9.18 13.93 15.00
C GLY A 207 9.82 13.21 16.19
N LYS A 208 10.92 13.80 16.68
CA LYS A 208 11.64 13.31 17.86
C LYS A 208 10.77 13.22 19.11
N GLU A 209 9.81 14.14 19.29
CA GLU A 209 8.96 14.12 20.49
C GLU A 209 8.08 12.87 20.55
N GLY A 210 7.42 12.52 19.43
CA GLY A 210 6.66 11.28 19.33
C GLY A 210 7.51 10.03 19.54
N ILE A 211 8.74 10.03 19.01
CA ILE A 211 9.72 8.94 19.23
C ILE A 211 10.07 8.82 20.72
N ASP A 212 10.45 9.93 21.37
CA ASP A 212 10.85 9.95 22.78
C ASP A 212 9.70 9.46 23.69
N LYS A 213 8.45 9.88 23.38
CA LYS A 213 7.25 9.44 24.10
C LYS A 213 7.06 7.93 24.01
N PHE A 214 7.11 7.37 22.79
CA PHE A 214 7.02 5.93 22.60
C PHE A 214 8.13 5.20 23.36
N LEU A 215 9.39 5.59 23.17
CA LEU A 215 10.54 4.90 23.77
C LEU A 215 10.53 4.96 25.30
N LYS A 216 10.09 6.09 25.88
CA LYS A 216 9.95 6.26 27.33
C LYS A 216 8.85 5.37 27.91
N ALA A 217 7.75 5.20 27.20
CA ALA A 217 6.64 4.35 27.64
C ALA A 217 6.90 2.86 27.36
N HIS A 218 7.71 2.55 26.34
CA HIS A 218 7.91 1.19 25.85
C HIS A 218 8.57 0.28 26.89
N LYS A 219 7.91 -0.86 27.16
CA LYS A 219 8.46 -1.95 27.95
C LYS A 219 8.81 -3.11 27.04
N CYS A 220 10.10 -3.37 26.88
CA CYS A 220 10.57 -4.51 26.10
C CYS A 220 9.91 -5.81 26.59
N ASN A 221 9.36 -6.57 25.64
CA ASN A 221 8.64 -7.81 25.92
C ASN A 221 9.37 -9.04 25.37
N ALA A 222 8.73 -10.22 25.44
CA ALA A 222 9.33 -11.48 25.00
C ALA A 222 9.76 -11.46 23.53
N ILE A 223 9.05 -10.72 22.67
CA ILE A 223 9.38 -10.62 21.24
C ILE A 223 10.55 -9.66 21.02
N CYS A 224 10.63 -8.54 21.74
CA CYS A 224 11.82 -7.66 21.70
C CYS A 224 13.09 -8.46 22.04
N LYS A 225 13.01 -9.31 23.09
CA LYS A 225 14.10 -10.21 23.50
C LYS A 225 14.42 -11.26 22.44
N TRP A 226 13.40 -11.88 21.84
CA TRP A 226 13.56 -12.84 20.73
C TRP A 226 14.32 -12.22 19.56
N LEU A 227 13.96 -10.99 19.20
CA LEU A 227 14.59 -10.21 18.13
C LEU A 227 15.95 -9.61 18.53
N LYS A 228 16.37 -9.79 19.79
CA LYS A 228 17.61 -9.26 20.36
C LYS A 228 17.72 -7.73 20.24
N LEU A 229 16.59 -7.04 20.41
CA LEU A 229 16.58 -5.58 20.38
C LEU A 229 17.23 -5.01 21.65
N PRO A 230 18.02 -3.93 21.56
CA PRO A 230 18.52 -3.21 22.71
C PRO A 230 17.40 -2.76 23.65
N SER A 231 17.63 -2.77 24.96
CA SER A 231 16.64 -2.23 25.90
C SER A 231 16.49 -0.73 25.69
N THR A 232 15.26 -0.25 25.45
CA THR A 232 14.95 1.17 25.27
C THR A 232 15.36 2.03 26.48
N GLY A 233 15.47 1.42 27.67
CA GLY A 233 15.93 2.07 28.90
C GLY A 233 17.44 2.36 28.98
N GLN A 234 18.22 2.14 27.92
CA GLN A 234 19.65 2.45 27.84
C GLN A 234 20.00 3.32 26.62
N LEU A 235 19.24 4.38 26.38
CA LEU A 235 19.80 5.52 25.64
C LEU A 235 20.87 6.13 26.54
N LYS A 236 22.15 5.72 26.36
CA LYS A 236 23.28 6.49 26.88
C LYS A 236 23.15 7.89 26.29
N GLN A 237 22.70 8.83 27.09
CA GLN A 237 22.82 10.24 26.79
C GLN A 237 24.31 10.48 26.53
N SER A 238 24.67 10.79 25.29
CA SER A 238 25.96 11.37 24.99
C SER A 238 25.96 12.79 25.55
N THR A 239 26.14 12.94 26.86
CA THR A 239 26.44 14.24 27.45
C THR A 239 27.90 14.54 27.14
N GLY A 240 28.13 15.29 26.06
CA GLY A 240 29.36 16.05 25.90
C GLY A 240 29.45 17.06 27.03
N ALA A 241 30.18 16.70 28.08
CA ALA A 241 30.56 17.61 29.15
C ALA A 241 31.96 17.20 29.60
N ASP A 242 32.95 17.78 28.93
CA ASP A 242 34.32 17.87 29.44
C ASP A 242 34.29 18.46 30.85
N THR A 243 34.75 17.67 31.82
CA THR A 243 35.04 18.16 33.15
C THR A 243 36.24 19.10 33.09
N VAL A 244 35.97 20.41 33.07
CA VAL A 244 36.94 21.43 33.45
C VAL A 244 37.13 21.35 34.97
N VAL A 245 38.22 20.71 35.40
CA VAL A 245 38.71 20.79 36.78
C VAL A 245 39.68 21.98 36.85
N ARG A 246 39.37 22.96 37.69
CA ARG A 246 40.26 24.11 38.02
C ARG A 246 41.50 23.60 38.77
N PRO A 247 42.69 24.19 38.56
CA PRO A 247 43.91 23.72 39.23
C PRO A 247 43.94 24.21 40.68
N GLY A 248 44.17 23.28 41.60
CA GLY A 248 44.61 23.55 42.96
C GLY A 248 46.08 23.19 43.09
N ASP A 249 46.85 24.11 43.67
CA ASP A 249 48.29 24.03 43.89
C ASP A 249 48.70 22.80 44.73
N GLY A 250 49.75 22.11 44.31
CA GLY A 250 50.28 20.95 45.03
C GLY A 250 51.55 20.40 44.40
N HIS A 251 52.68 20.93 44.83
CA HIS A 251 54.01 20.41 44.56
C HIS A 251 54.12 18.94 45.05
N THR A 252 54.41 17.98 44.17
CA THR A 252 55.25 16.82 44.53
C THR A 252 55.85 16.13 43.31
N THR A 253 57.18 16.06 43.32
CA THR A 253 58.06 15.33 42.41
C THR A 253 57.91 13.81 42.59
N LEU A 254 57.57 13.08 41.52
CA LEU A 254 57.86 11.64 41.34
C LEU A 254 57.86 11.31 39.84
N ALA A 255 58.94 11.68 39.14
CA ALA A 255 59.18 11.30 37.76
C ALA A 255 60.07 10.04 37.73
N GLY A 256 59.64 9.00 37.00
CA GLY A 256 60.53 7.87 36.71
C GLY A 256 59.90 6.70 35.94
N THR A 257 58.70 6.24 36.29
CA THR A 257 58.19 4.95 35.77
C THR A 257 56.75 4.95 35.24
N ALA A 258 55.92 5.92 35.61
CA ALA A 258 54.53 6.00 35.14
C ALA A 258 54.41 6.54 33.69
N GLY A 259 55.27 7.50 33.31
CA GLY A 259 55.25 8.11 31.96
C GLY A 259 55.57 7.12 30.84
N ALA A 260 56.54 6.22 31.05
CA ALA A 260 56.92 5.21 30.07
C ALA A 260 55.78 4.20 29.79
N LYS A 261 55.01 3.82 30.83
CA LYS A 261 53.86 2.92 30.69
C LYS A 261 52.69 3.55 29.91
N ILE A 262 52.45 4.85 30.12
CA ILE A 262 51.39 5.59 29.40
C ILE A 262 51.76 5.77 27.92
N VAL A 263 53.03 6.05 27.62
CA VAL A 263 53.51 6.19 26.24
C VAL A 263 53.44 4.85 25.50
N ALA A 264 53.84 3.74 26.14
CA ALA A 264 53.71 2.40 25.56
C ALA A 264 52.24 2.02 25.28
N ALA A 265 51.34 2.26 26.24
CA ALA A 265 49.90 1.99 26.08
C ALA A 265 49.27 2.85 24.96
N ARG A 266 49.71 4.10 24.77
CA ARG A 266 49.25 4.95 23.68
C ARG A 266 49.74 4.47 22.31
N ALA A 267 50.98 3.99 22.22
CA ALA A 267 51.51 3.43 20.97
C ALA A 267 50.78 2.14 20.58
N GLU A 268 50.47 1.29 21.56
CA GLU A 268 49.69 0.06 21.34
C GLU A 268 48.25 0.36 20.93
N LEU A 269 47.60 1.35 21.56
CA LEU A 269 46.26 1.81 21.20
C LEU A 269 46.23 2.42 19.79
N ALA A 270 47.25 3.19 19.41
CA ALA A 270 47.37 3.75 18.06
C ALA A 270 47.50 2.64 17.01
N GLY A 271 48.29 1.59 17.28
CA GLY A 271 48.40 0.42 16.41
C GLY A 271 47.07 -0.34 16.29
N GLN A 272 46.32 -0.47 17.38
CA GLN A 272 44.97 -1.09 17.35
C GLN A 272 43.96 -0.24 16.56
N GLN A 273 44.03 1.09 16.67
CA GLN A 273 43.19 2.01 15.91
C GLN A 273 43.48 1.93 14.39
N GLU A 274 44.75 1.84 14.02
CA GLU A 274 45.15 1.70 12.62
C GLU A 274 44.72 0.34 12.04
N ALA A 275 44.88 -0.74 12.80
CA ALA A 275 44.38 -2.07 12.40
C ALA A 275 42.86 -2.10 12.24
N LEU A 276 42.11 -1.43 13.13
CA LEU A 276 40.65 -1.33 13.03
C LEU A 276 40.23 -0.51 11.81
N ALA A 277 40.94 0.57 11.50
CA ALA A 277 40.68 1.39 10.30
C ALA A 277 40.92 0.59 9.01
N GLN A 278 41.98 -0.22 8.95
CA GLN A 278 42.25 -1.11 7.83
C GLN A 278 41.16 -2.18 7.67
N GLN A 279 40.67 -2.76 8.78
CA GLN A 279 39.60 -3.74 8.75
C GLN A 279 38.26 -3.14 8.32
N GLN A 280 37.97 -1.90 8.73
CA GLN A 280 36.79 -1.15 8.28
C GLN A 280 36.85 -0.83 6.79
N ALA A 281 38.02 -0.41 6.28
CA ALA A 281 38.19 -0.15 4.85
C ALA A 281 38.00 -1.41 3.99
N ALA A 282 38.50 -2.57 4.45
CA ALA A 282 38.31 -3.84 3.76
C ALA A 282 36.83 -4.26 3.72
N LEU A 283 36.09 -4.06 4.82
CA LEU A 283 34.67 -4.38 4.87
C LEU A 283 33.84 -3.49 3.94
N GLU A 284 34.18 -2.21 3.83
CA GLU A 284 33.50 -1.28 2.91
C GLU A 284 33.78 -1.62 1.44
N ASP A 285 34.99 -2.08 1.10
CA ASP A 285 35.30 -2.58 -0.25
C ASP A 285 34.50 -3.85 -0.59
N GLU A 286 34.35 -4.78 0.36
CA GLU A 286 33.55 -5.99 0.18
C GLU A 286 32.05 -5.68 0.03
N LYS A 287 31.51 -4.73 0.80
CA LYS A 287 30.14 -4.23 0.63
C LYS A 287 29.92 -3.61 -0.75
N ARG A 288 30.88 -2.82 -1.26
CA ARG A 288 30.81 -2.24 -2.60
C ARG A 288 30.76 -3.31 -3.69
N LYS A 289 31.56 -4.37 -3.57
CA LYS A 289 31.54 -5.51 -4.48
C LYS A 289 30.19 -6.25 -4.46
N LEU A 290 29.65 -6.51 -3.27
CA LEU A 290 28.33 -7.15 -3.13
C LEU A 290 27.20 -6.29 -3.70
N ALA A 291 27.26 -4.97 -3.52
CA ALA A 291 26.28 -4.04 -4.10
C ALA A 291 26.33 -4.05 -5.64
N ALA A 292 27.53 -4.01 -6.23
CA ALA A 292 27.70 -4.08 -7.69
C ALA A 292 27.18 -5.41 -8.27
N MET A 293 27.44 -6.54 -7.59
CA MET A 293 26.92 -7.85 -8.00
C MET A 293 25.39 -7.94 -7.90
N ALA A 294 24.77 -7.28 -6.90
CA ALA A 294 23.32 -7.22 -6.76
C ALA A 294 22.68 -6.40 -7.89
N GLU A 295 23.26 -5.25 -8.22
CA GLU A 295 22.80 -4.39 -9.32
C GLU A 295 22.88 -5.09 -10.68
N GLU A 296 23.97 -5.82 -10.96
CA GLU A 296 24.11 -6.60 -12.19
C GLU A 296 23.08 -7.74 -12.28
N ARG A 297 22.78 -8.40 -11.15
CA ARG A 297 21.76 -9.45 -11.08
C ARG A 297 20.35 -8.89 -11.32
N ASP A 298 20.05 -7.72 -10.78
CA ASP A 298 18.77 -7.05 -10.98
C ASP A 298 18.61 -6.58 -12.42
N LEU A 299 19.68 -6.08 -13.05
CA LEU A 299 19.70 -5.72 -14.48
C LEU A 299 19.49 -6.94 -15.40
N GLN A 300 20.13 -8.08 -15.08
CA GLN A 300 19.91 -9.32 -15.83
C GLN A 300 18.47 -9.81 -15.71
N LYS A 301 17.89 -9.75 -14.50
CA LYS A 301 16.49 -10.14 -14.28
C LYS A 301 15.52 -9.24 -15.04
N ALA A 302 15.74 -7.92 -15.02
CA ALA A 302 14.94 -6.95 -15.76
C ALA A 302 15.01 -7.18 -17.29
N LYS A 303 16.19 -7.53 -17.83
CA LYS A 303 16.33 -7.93 -19.24
C LYS A 303 15.51 -9.17 -19.59
N GLN A 304 15.56 -10.22 -18.76
CA GLN A 304 14.80 -11.45 -18.98
C GLN A 304 13.29 -11.21 -18.92
N GLU A 305 12.82 -10.37 -18.00
CA GLU A 305 11.41 -9.98 -17.89
C GLU A 305 10.96 -9.18 -19.13
N MET A 306 11.78 -8.23 -19.60
CA MET A 306 11.49 -7.49 -20.84
C MET A 306 11.41 -8.40 -22.07
N GLU A 307 12.32 -9.38 -22.20
CA GLU A 307 12.28 -10.38 -23.29
C GLU A 307 11.04 -11.28 -23.21
N ALA A 308 10.57 -11.61 -22.00
CA ALA A 308 9.32 -12.34 -21.81
C ALA A 308 8.10 -11.51 -22.24
N VAL A 309 8.05 -10.24 -21.84
CA VAL A 309 6.98 -9.30 -22.26
C VAL A 309 6.96 -9.13 -23.77
N GLN A 310 8.13 -9.04 -24.42
CA GLN A 310 8.22 -8.89 -25.86
C GLN A 310 7.72 -10.14 -26.61
N ARG A 311 8.02 -11.34 -26.10
CA ARG A 311 7.46 -12.61 -26.64
C ARG A 311 5.95 -12.69 -26.53
N GLU A 312 5.38 -12.30 -25.39
CA GLU A 312 3.92 -12.32 -25.20
C GLU A 312 3.24 -11.28 -26.11
N ARG A 313 3.86 -10.12 -26.32
CA ARG A 313 3.36 -9.11 -27.27
C ARG A 313 3.34 -9.63 -28.71
N GLU A 314 4.36 -10.36 -29.14
CA GLU A 314 4.39 -10.98 -30.46
C GLU A 314 3.33 -12.07 -30.62
N LYS A 315 3.08 -12.86 -29.56
CA LYS A 315 2.01 -13.86 -29.54
C LYS A 315 0.64 -13.21 -29.68
N LEU A 316 0.34 -12.19 -28.87
CA LEU A 316 -0.91 -11.43 -28.97
C LEU A 316 -1.10 -10.76 -30.33
N LYS A 317 -0.01 -10.31 -30.95
CA LYS A 317 -0.07 -9.76 -32.31
C LYS A 317 -0.52 -10.82 -33.33
N ARG A 318 0.01 -12.05 -33.25
CA ARG A 318 -0.39 -13.16 -34.12
C ARG A 318 -1.84 -13.56 -33.88
N GLU A 319 -2.26 -13.68 -32.63
CA GLU A 319 -3.67 -13.98 -32.28
C GLU A 319 -4.62 -12.90 -32.80
N LYS A 320 -4.23 -11.62 -32.72
CA LYS A 320 -5.01 -10.51 -33.28
C LYS A 320 -5.11 -10.58 -34.81
N GLU A 321 -4.03 -10.91 -35.49
CA GLU A 321 -4.02 -11.11 -36.95
C GLU A 321 -4.90 -12.30 -37.37
N GLU A 322 -4.89 -13.39 -36.60
CA GLU A 322 -5.75 -14.55 -36.83
C GLU A 322 -7.23 -14.23 -36.59
N LEU A 323 -7.56 -13.50 -35.52
CA LEU A 323 -8.92 -13.05 -35.24
C LEU A 323 -9.44 -12.12 -36.35
N ALA A 324 -8.60 -11.21 -36.83
CA ALA A 324 -8.95 -10.34 -37.97
C ALA A 324 -9.20 -11.15 -39.24
N ARG A 325 -8.44 -12.22 -39.48
CA ARG A 325 -8.69 -13.14 -40.60
C ARG A 325 -10.03 -13.86 -40.45
N MET A 326 -10.33 -14.40 -39.27
CA MET A 326 -11.61 -15.06 -39.01
C MET A 326 -12.81 -14.12 -39.15
N MET A 327 -12.69 -12.87 -38.70
CA MET A 327 -13.74 -11.86 -38.90
C MET A 327 -13.96 -11.57 -40.39
N SER A 328 -12.88 -11.44 -41.17
CA SER A 328 -12.97 -11.25 -42.63
C SER A 328 -13.62 -12.45 -43.34
N GLU A 329 -13.31 -13.68 -42.92
CA GLU A 329 -13.96 -14.90 -43.43
C GLU A 329 -15.46 -14.94 -43.07
N PHE A 330 -15.82 -14.51 -41.87
CA PHE A 330 -17.21 -14.41 -41.43
C PHE A 330 -18.00 -13.36 -42.22
N ASP A 331 -17.43 -12.18 -42.45
CA ASP A 331 -18.02 -11.13 -43.27
C ASP A 331 -18.20 -11.58 -44.73
N ALA A 332 -17.24 -12.34 -45.28
CA ALA A 332 -17.35 -12.94 -46.61
C ALA A 332 -18.46 -14.00 -46.70
N GLN A 333 -18.66 -14.81 -45.66
CA GLN A 333 -19.78 -15.75 -45.56
C GLN A 333 -21.12 -15.03 -45.44
N ARG A 334 -21.18 -13.92 -44.70
CA ARG A 334 -22.37 -13.07 -44.52
C ARG A 334 -22.80 -12.39 -45.83
N SER A 335 -21.84 -11.98 -46.67
CA SER A 335 -22.09 -11.45 -48.02
C SER A 335 -22.79 -12.46 -48.96
N ASN A 336 -22.56 -13.76 -48.77
CA ASN A 336 -23.19 -14.83 -49.56
C ASN A 336 -24.60 -15.24 -49.07
N GLN A 337 -25.07 -14.75 -47.92
CA GLN A 337 -26.40 -15.04 -47.35
C GLN A 337 -27.27 -13.78 -47.22
N GLY A 338 -27.22 -12.89 -48.22
CA GLY A 338 -28.13 -11.77 -48.32
C GLY A 338 -29.53 -12.19 -48.78
N ASP A 339 -30.26 -12.96 -47.97
CA ASP A 339 -31.70 -13.17 -48.16
C ASP A 339 -32.45 -12.54 -46.98
N LYS A 340 -33.09 -11.39 -47.20
CA LYS A 340 -33.87 -10.68 -46.18
C LYS A 340 -34.97 -11.54 -45.55
N GLY A 341 -35.35 -12.65 -46.19
CA GLY A 341 -36.24 -13.66 -45.61
C GLY A 341 -35.68 -14.35 -44.36
N SER A 342 -34.37 -14.65 -44.31
CA SER A 342 -33.77 -15.39 -43.19
C SER A 342 -33.67 -14.56 -41.92
N ASP A 343 -33.47 -13.25 -42.04
CA ASP A 343 -33.33 -12.35 -40.90
C ASP A 343 -34.65 -12.14 -40.15
N VAL A 344 -35.77 -12.12 -40.89
CA VAL A 344 -37.11 -12.07 -40.28
C VAL A 344 -37.39 -13.36 -39.52
N ASP A 345 -37.09 -14.51 -40.10
CA ASP A 345 -37.29 -15.82 -39.45
C ASP A 345 -36.38 -15.98 -38.22
N ALA A 346 -35.16 -15.45 -38.26
CA ALA A 346 -34.24 -15.43 -37.12
C ALA A 346 -34.79 -14.59 -35.95
N LEU A 347 -35.33 -13.39 -36.21
CA LEU A 347 -35.96 -12.56 -35.18
C LEU A 347 -37.22 -13.19 -34.59
N VAL A 348 -38.03 -13.85 -35.41
CA VAL A 348 -39.20 -14.59 -34.93
C VAL A 348 -38.76 -15.77 -34.05
N ALA A 349 -37.71 -16.50 -34.42
CA ALA A 349 -37.13 -17.56 -33.60
C ALA A 349 -36.56 -17.05 -32.26
N MET A 350 -36.08 -15.80 -32.23
CA MET A 350 -35.66 -15.10 -31.00
C MET A 350 -36.84 -14.60 -30.15
N GLY A 351 -38.09 -14.81 -30.58
CA GLY A 351 -39.30 -14.50 -29.82
C GLY A 351 -39.89 -13.11 -30.10
N PHE A 352 -39.40 -12.40 -31.10
CA PHE A 352 -39.99 -11.12 -31.52
C PHE A 352 -41.24 -11.34 -32.38
N ASP A 353 -42.21 -10.43 -32.26
CA ASP A 353 -43.41 -10.43 -33.10
C ASP A 353 -43.03 -10.33 -34.59
N LYS A 354 -43.67 -11.13 -35.44
CA LYS A 354 -43.33 -11.25 -36.86
C LYS A 354 -43.48 -9.93 -37.62
N THR A 355 -44.48 -9.12 -37.30
CA THR A 355 -44.68 -7.82 -37.95
C THR A 355 -43.65 -6.79 -37.48
N LYS A 356 -43.27 -6.83 -36.20
CA LYS A 356 -42.15 -6.02 -35.69
C LYS A 356 -40.82 -6.44 -36.30
N ALA A 357 -40.55 -7.73 -36.40
CA ALA A 357 -39.36 -8.29 -37.03
C ALA A 357 -39.22 -7.87 -38.50
N GLN A 358 -40.33 -7.94 -39.27
CA GLN A 358 -40.35 -7.48 -40.67
C GLN A 358 -40.00 -6.00 -40.79
N ARG A 359 -40.63 -5.13 -39.98
CA ARG A 359 -40.33 -3.69 -40.00
C ARG A 359 -38.89 -3.40 -39.58
N ALA A 360 -38.37 -4.13 -38.59
CA ALA A 360 -37.01 -3.92 -38.12
C ALA A 360 -35.97 -4.32 -39.18
N VAL A 361 -36.18 -5.43 -39.89
CA VAL A 361 -35.31 -5.85 -41.00
C VAL A 361 -35.41 -4.90 -42.19
N GLU A 362 -36.59 -4.33 -42.47
CA GLU A 362 -36.76 -3.33 -43.53
C GLU A 362 -36.08 -1.99 -43.23
N GLN A 363 -36.02 -1.60 -41.95
CA GLN A 363 -35.48 -0.32 -41.50
C GLN A 363 -33.99 -0.35 -41.17
N THR A 364 -33.38 -1.53 -41.14
CA THR A 364 -31.99 -1.69 -40.72
C THR A 364 -31.16 -2.39 -41.78
N GLN A 365 -29.85 -2.21 -41.69
CA GLN A 365 -28.92 -2.71 -42.70
C GLN A 365 -28.49 -4.16 -42.44
N ASN A 366 -28.70 -4.68 -41.23
CA ASN A 366 -28.31 -6.02 -40.83
C ASN A 366 -29.13 -6.53 -39.62
N LEU A 367 -29.11 -7.85 -39.40
CA LEU A 367 -29.82 -8.53 -38.31
C LEU A 367 -29.51 -7.97 -36.91
N GLU A 368 -28.28 -7.52 -36.65
CA GLU A 368 -27.88 -7.03 -35.32
C GLU A 368 -28.54 -5.68 -34.99
N ALA A 369 -28.57 -4.77 -35.98
CA ALA A 369 -29.33 -3.54 -35.89
C ALA A 369 -30.84 -3.80 -35.81
N ALA A 370 -31.35 -4.82 -36.52
CA ALA A 370 -32.76 -5.23 -36.44
C ALA A 370 -33.12 -5.75 -35.04
N VAL A 371 -32.25 -6.55 -34.41
CA VAL A 371 -32.41 -7.03 -33.03
C VAL A 371 -32.45 -5.86 -32.05
N ALA A 372 -31.49 -4.92 -32.14
CA ALA A 372 -31.44 -3.75 -31.27
C ALA A 372 -32.72 -2.90 -31.39
N LEU A 373 -33.20 -2.66 -32.60
CA LEU A 373 -34.43 -1.92 -32.86
C LEU A 373 -35.67 -2.65 -32.31
N CYS A 374 -35.73 -3.98 -32.43
CA CYS A 374 -36.81 -4.78 -31.83
C CYS A 374 -36.81 -4.72 -30.30
N ILE A 375 -35.63 -4.69 -29.66
CA ILE A 375 -35.48 -4.54 -28.21
C ILE A 375 -35.93 -3.14 -27.76
N GLU A 376 -35.48 -2.08 -28.44
CA GLU A 376 -35.89 -0.70 -28.12
C GLU A 376 -37.40 -0.48 -28.27
N GLN A 377 -38.02 -1.10 -29.27
CA GLN A 377 -39.47 -1.05 -29.51
C GLN A 377 -40.30 -1.98 -28.60
N SER A 378 -39.63 -2.70 -27.71
CA SER A 378 -40.24 -3.59 -26.73
C SER A 378 -40.07 -3.01 -25.33
N THR A 379 -40.87 -1.98 -25.01
CA THR A 379 -41.01 -1.53 -23.62
C THR A 379 -41.71 -2.61 -22.79
N PRO A 380 -41.22 -2.97 -21.59
CA PRO A 380 -42.00 -3.79 -20.67
C PRO A 380 -43.21 -2.97 -20.20
N PRO A 381 -44.40 -3.56 -20.05
CA PRO A 381 -45.58 -2.83 -19.60
C PRO A 381 -45.33 -2.26 -18.20
N ALA A 382 -45.62 -0.96 -18.03
CA ALA A 382 -45.62 -0.33 -16.72
C ALA A 382 -46.57 -1.09 -15.77
N LYS A 383 -46.04 -1.66 -14.69
CA LYS A 383 -46.86 -2.19 -13.60
C LYS A 383 -47.56 -1.01 -12.92
N VAL A 384 -48.84 -0.81 -13.24
CA VAL A 384 -49.74 0.00 -12.42
C VAL A 384 -49.96 -0.76 -11.12
N LEU A 385 -49.38 -0.28 -10.02
CA LEU A 385 -49.71 -0.78 -8.69
C LEU A 385 -51.14 -0.32 -8.34
N PRO A 386 -52.01 -1.20 -7.81
CA PRO A 386 -53.34 -0.80 -7.39
C PRO A 386 -53.26 0.21 -6.23
N ALA A 387 -54.10 1.24 -6.27
CA ALA A 387 -54.28 2.17 -5.17
C ALA A 387 -54.80 1.40 -3.95
N ILE A 388 -54.14 1.59 -2.80
CA ILE A 388 -54.56 1.03 -1.52
C ILE A 388 -55.69 1.92 -0.96
N PRO A 389 -56.85 1.37 -0.57
CA PRO A 389 -57.92 2.12 0.09
C PRO A 389 -57.54 2.66 1.47
#